data_AF-A0A560C8E6-F1
#
_entry.id   AF-A0A560C8E6-F1
#
_cell.length_a   1.000
_cell.length_b   1.000
_cell.length_c   1.000
_cell.angle_alpha   90.00
_cell.angle_beta   90.00
_cell.angle_gamma   90.00
#
_symmetry.space_group_name_H-M   'P 1'
#
loop_
_entity.id
_entity.type
_entity.pdbx_description
1 polymer ?
#
loop_
_entity_poly.entity_id
_entity_poly.type
_entity_poly.pdbx_seq_one_letter_code
_entity_poly.pdbx_strand_id
1 'polypeptide(L)' 'MIKIVNLGRTGLFVAMQNGALTTIGGRSHWRSLDDIRSAATAAKLKISDTVLRTVL' A
#
# COMPACT_ATOMS: atom_id res chain seq x y z
N MET A 1 -11.73 -3.14 1.13
CA MET A 1 -10.49 -3.42 1.90
C MET A 1 -9.31 -2.88 1.12
N ILE A 2 -8.36 -2.20 1.77
CA ILE A 2 -7.15 -1.70 1.09
C ILE A 2 -6.16 -2.84 0.92
N LYS A 3 -5.60 -3.01 -0.27
CA LYS A 3 -4.53 -3.96 -0.57
C LYS A 3 -3.22 -3.20 -0.73
N ILE A 4 -2.14 -3.79 -0.23
CA ILE A 4 -0.80 -3.27 -0.47
C ILE A 4 -0.21 -4.00 -1.66
N VAL A 5 0.33 -3.26 -2.62
CA VAL A 5 0.98 -3.81 -3.81
C VAL A 5 2.43 -3.37 -3.84
N ASN A 6 3.35 -4.33 -3.86
CA ASN A 6 4.78 -4.12 -4.10
C ASN A 6 5.04 -4.10 -5.62
N LEU A 7 5.49 -2.95 -6.10
CA LEU A 7 5.96 -2.70 -7.45
C LEU A 7 7.40 -3.22 -7.57
N GLY A 8 7.53 -4.52 -7.86
CA GLY A 8 8.75 -5.30 -7.64
C GLY A 8 10.08 -4.64 -8.07
N ARG A 9 10.17 -4.09 -9.29
CA ARG A 9 11.43 -3.49 -9.80
C ARG A 9 11.75 -2.11 -9.24
N THR A 10 10.74 -1.36 -8.78
CA THR A 10 10.95 -0.01 -8.23
C THR A 10 11.14 -0.04 -6.72
N GLY A 11 10.80 -1.17 -6.08
CA GLY A 11 10.78 -1.28 -4.61
C GLY A 11 9.71 -0.40 -3.96
N LEU A 12 8.78 0.14 -4.75
CA LEU A 12 7.70 0.98 -4.25
C LEU A 12 6.53 0.11 -3.79
N PHE A 13 5.87 0.54 -2.73
CA PHE A 13 4.62 0.00 -2.24
C PHE A 13 3.51 1.00 -2.53
N VAL A 14 2.37 0.54 -3.00
CA VAL A 14 1.18 1.37 -3.24
C VAL A 14 -0.04 0.80 -2.54
N ALA A 15 -0.95 1.67 -2.14
CA ALA A 15 -2.25 1.29 -1.59
C ALA A 15 -3.27 1.22 -2.72
N MET A 16 -4.01 0.12 -2.80
CA MET A 16 -5.11 -0.03 -3.75
C MET A 16 -6.42 -0.31 -3.04
N GLN A 17 -7.49 0.34 -3.47
CA GLN A 17 -8.84 0.08 -2.99
C GLN A 17 -9.74 -0.13 -4.20
N ASN A 18 -10.46 -1.26 -4.22
CA ASN A 18 -11.38 -1.61 -5.31
C ASN A 18 -10.76 -1.53 -6.72
N GLY A 19 -9.47 -1.88 -6.84
CA GLY A 19 -8.76 -1.87 -8.12
C GLY A 19 -8.19 -0.51 -8.54
N ALA A 20 -8.41 0.55 -7.77
CA ALA A 20 -7.82 1.88 -8.02
C ALA A 20 -6.71 2.19 -7.01
N LEU A 21 -5.73 3.00 -7.43
CA LEU A 21 -4.74 3.60 -6.53
C LEU A 21 -5.48 4.50 -5.52
N THR A 22 -5.13 4.39 -4.25
CA THR A 22 -5.70 5.23 -3.19
C THR A 22 -4.60 5.92 -2.38
N THR A 23 -4.96 6.99 -1.70
CA THR A 23 -4.08 7.73 -0.81
C THR A 23 -4.36 7.40 0.65
N ILE A 24 -3.30 7.23 1.43
CA ILE A 24 -3.37 7.10 2.89
C ILE A 24 -2.54 8.24 3.47
N GLY A 25 -3.13 9.07 4.34
CA GLY A 25 -2.42 10.20 4.95
C GLY A 25 -1.80 11.16 3.92
N GLY A 26 -2.46 11.38 2.78
CA GLY A 26 -1.98 12.29 1.72
C GLY A 26 -0.89 11.72 0.80
N ARG A 27 -0.49 10.46 0.98
CA ARG A 27 0.54 9.79 0.15
C ARG A 27 -0.07 8.58 -0.57
N SER A 28 0.37 8.32 -1.80
CA SER A 28 -0.10 7.20 -2.64
C SER A 28 0.95 6.10 -2.86
N HIS A 29 2.20 6.35 -2.50
CA HIS A 29 3.31 5.40 -2.65
C HIS A 29 4.31 5.51 -1.49
N TRP A 30 4.93 4.39 -1.12
CA TRP A 30 5.88 4.28 -0.03
C TRP A 30 7.10 3.46 -0.49
N ARG A 31 8.22 3.57 0.23
CA ARG A 31 9.43 2.79 -0.06
C ARG A 31 9.60 1.58 0.87
N SER A 32 8.73 1.45 1.87
CA SER A 32 8.72 0.35 2.83
C SER A 32 7.29 -0.12 3.09
N LEU A 33 7.14 -1.41 3.36
CA LEU A 33 5.90 -2.01 3.82
C LEU A 33 5.51 -1.49 5.22
N ASP A 34 6.48 -1.21 6.08
CA ASP A 34 6.21 -0.70 7.43
C ASP A 34 5.69 0.74 7.38
N ASP A 35 6.16 1.56 6.44
CA ASP A 35 5.68 2.95 6.30
C ASP A 35 4.19 3.01 5.92
N ILE A 36 3.77 2.16 4.97
CA ILE A 36 2.36 2.10 4.55
C ILE A 36 1.48 1.52 5.66
N ARG A 37 1.97 0.53 6.43
CA ARG A 37 1.26 -0.01 7.61
C ARG A 37 1.10 1.06 8.68
N SER A 38 2.17 1.79 8.99
CA SER A 38 2.16 2.89 9.95
C SER A 38 1.16 3.99 9.52
N ALA A 39 1.18 4.37 8.24
CA ALA A 39 0.24 5.35 7.68
C ALA A 39 -1.22 4.85 7.78
N ALA A 40 -1.48 3.57 7.48
CA ALA A 40 -2.81 2.98 7.59
C ALA A 40 -3.29 2.94 9.05
N THR A 41 -2.43 2.56 9.99
CA THR A 41 -2.74 2.58 11.43
C THR A 41 -3.05 3.99 11.92
N ALA A 42 -2.23 4.98 11.54
CA ALA A 42 -2.47 6.38 11.89
C ALA A 42 -3.82 6.89 11.34
N ALA A 43 -4.19 6.45 10.14
CA ALA A 43 -5.47 6.78 9.51
C ALA A 43 -6.65 5.90 9.99
N LYS A 44 -6.42 4.95 10.91
CA LYS A 44 -7.41 3.96 11.38
C LYS A 44 -8.05 3.17 10.23
N LEU A 45 -7.28 2.89 9.18
CA LEU A 45 -7.72 2.15 8.00
C LEU A 45 -7.34 0.68 8.07
N LYS A 46 -8.29 -0.20 7.72
CA LYS A 46 -8.02 -1.64 7.61
C LYS A 46 -7.40 -1.97 6.24
N ILE A 47 -6.17 -2.46 6.29
CA ILE A 47 -5.43 -3.01 5.15
C ILE A 47 -5.50 -4.56 5.16
N SER A 48 -5.27 -5.16 4.00
CA SER A 48 -5.11 -6.61 3.84
C SER A 48 -3.77 -7.08 4.36
N ASP A 49 -3.78 -8.23 5.05
CA ASP A 49 -2.57 -8.91 5.52
C ASP A 49 -1.73 -9.47 4.35
N THR A 50 -2.35 -9.69 3.20
CA THR A 50 -1.68 -10.12 1.98
C THR A 50 -1.11 -8.93 1.21
N VAL A 51 0.20 -8.95 1.01
CA VAL A 51 0.88 -8.02 0.09
C VAL A 51 0.97 -8.67 -1.28
N LEU A 52 0.40 -8.02 -2.28
CA LEU A 52 0.52 -8.46 -3.67
C LEU A 52 1.85 -7.97 -4.24
N ARG A 53 2.47 -8.75 -5.12
CA ARG A 53 3.68 -8.34 -5.83
C ARG A 53 3.41 -8.36 -7.33
N THR A 54 3.79 -7.30 -8.03
CA THR A 54 3.77 -7.31 -9.50
C THR A 54 4.88 -8.22 -10.01
N VAL A 55 4.53 -9.18 -10.85
CA VAL A 55 5.50 -9.93 -11.66
C VAL A 55 5.90 -9.04 -12.84
N LEU A 56 7.20 -8.74 -12.97
CA LEU A 56 7.79 -8.02 -14.10
C LEU A 56 8.96 -8.80 -14.69
#